data_AF-A0A109BKL4-F1
#
_entry.id   AF-A0A109BKL4-F1
#
_cell.length_a   1.000
_cell.length_b   1.000
_cell.length_c   1.000
_cell.angle_alpha   90.00
_cell.angle_beta   90.00
_cell.angle_gamma   90.00
#
_symmetry.space_group_name_H-M   'P 1'
#
loop_
_entity.id
_entity.type
_entity.pdbx_description
1 polymer ?
#
loop_
_entity_poly.entity_id
_entity_poly.type
_entity_poly.pdbx_seq_one_letter_code
_entity_poly.pdbx_strand_id
1 'polypeptide(L)'
;MSQATQLLRRRSDARRVAPLPPLSDDHANYVARFTYPARRDVRRLMRSSSRLADLAIVFPGAAYAIASRHTPLELRKAAIAQVEAGEALKTVAATLGLPLWLRRLPPEAFDQPIRALPHSETFTRRIASRMPADPAHSATWLQAVTFGTRACSDDFTLWLADQSIYAEPGDPERMFGVLASYAWHSRAPQTRAHSLIVVPWRPEIAFDTALCAAKSWFSRIRLTLQLSHGAVSDPWLSGGLVRGYTFVPLLDQHEILTEARAMQNCADQYADRLASDRCRLFSIRRHGDHIATLEIGPHAREAGMLTITQLKGRHNLAAPLEVWQAAYAWLAGQTNLRRMPPRTFPDRQFDNAAWTDMLADYRAATEGAPWLPHAANPVVFDELENEMGELARRAGVSSWLFT
;
A
#
# COMPACT_ATOMS: atom_id res chain seq x y z
N MET A 1 -34.39 0.62 -73.91
CA MET A 1 -33.60 0.23 -72.72
C MET A 1 -32.30 1.05 -72.72
N SER A 2 -32.43 2.37 -72.67
CA SER A 2 -32.30 3.27 -71.51
C SER A 2 -30.86 3.45 -71.01
N GLN A 3 -30.31 4.61 -71.36
CA GLN A 3 -29.07 5.26 -70.92
C GLN A 3 -28.97 5.46 -69.39
N ALA A 4 -29.90 4.91 -68.61
CA ALA A 4 -29.96 5.03 -67.14
C ALA A 4 -28.92 4.17 -66.40
N THR A 5 -28.32 3.17 -67.04
CA THR A 5 -27.37 2.26 -66.34
C THR A 5 -25.92 2.76 -66.34
N GLN A 6 -25.58 3.75 -67.16
CA GLN A 6 -24.22 4.35 -67.18
C GLN A 6 -24.06 5.53 -66.21
N LEU A 7 -25.15 6.09 -65.67
CA LEU A 7 -25.11 7.24 -64.77
C LEU A 7 -25.07 6.88 -63.27
N LEU A 8 -25.24 5.61 -62.91
CA LEU A 8 -25.21 5.15 -61.51
C LEU A 8 -23.84 4.60 -61.05
N ARG A 9 -22.83 4.57 -61.92
CA ARG A 9 -21.47 4.11 -61.58
C ARG A 9 -20.47 5.23 -61.34
N ARG A 10 -20.97 6.43 -61.02
CA ARG A 10 -20.16 7.66 -60.88
C ARG A 10 -20.48 8.42 -59.60
N ARG A 11 -20.68 7.73 -58.47
CA ARG A 11 -20.80 8.36 -57.15
C ARG A 11 -20.62 7.39 -55.99
N SER A 12 -19.41 6.85 -55.84
CA SER A 12 -18.88 6.40 -54.53
C SER A 12 -17.41 5.98 -54.63
N ASP A 13 -16.60 6.73 -55.37
CA ASP A 13 -15.16 6.75 -55.05
C ASP A 13 -15.02 7.59 -53.80
N ALA A 14 -15.23 6.95 -52.63
CA ALA A 14 -14.67 7.46 -51.39
C ALA A 14 -13.21 7.75 -51.70
N ARG A 15 -12.81 9.03 -51.65
CA ARG A 15 -11.41 9.47 -51.76
C ARG A 15 -10.58 8.49 -50.95
N ARG A 16 -9.87 7.57 -51.61
CA ARG A 16 -8.85 6.74 -50.98
C ARG A 16 -7.84 7.76 -50.49
N VAL A 17 -7.89 8.07 -49.19
CA VAL A 17 -6.88 8.87 -48.52
C VAL A 17 -5.57 8.19 -48.88
N ALA A 18 -4.68 8.92 -49.57
CA ALA A 18 -3.39 8.39 -49.97
C ALA A 18 -2.72 7.79 -48.72
N PRO A 19 -2.15 6.57 -48.80
CA PRO A 19 -1.48 5.98 -47.66
C PRO A 19 -0.40 6.95 -47.17
N LEU A 20 -0.44 7.27 -45.87
CA LEU A 20 0.55 8.15 -45.26
C LEU A 20 1.95 7.59 -45.53
N PRO A 21 2.95 8.46 -45.76
CA PRO A 21 4.31 8.02 -46.06
C PRO A 21 4.86 7.10 -44.95
N PRO A 22 5.72 6.13 -45.29
CA PRO A 22 6.39 5.30 -44.30
C PRO A 22 7.24 6.17 -43.36
N LEU A 23 7.37 5.73 -42.11
CA LEU A 23 8.30 6.36 -41.17
C LEU A 23 9.73 5.96 -41.55
N SER A 24 10.72 6.78 -41.20
CA SER A 24 12.12 6.36 -41.19
C SER A 24 12.32 5.18 -40.23
N ASP A 25 13.38 4.40 -40.45
CA ASP A 25 13.70 3.24 -39.60
C ASP A 25 13.91 3.65 -38.14
N ASP A 26 14.54 4.81 -37.89
CA ASP A 26 14.73 5.37 -36.55
C ASP A 26 13.39 5.67 -35.85
N HIS A 27 12.46 6.30 -36.56
CA HIS A 27 11.11 6.55 -36.03
C HIS A 27 10.34 5.25 -35.81
N ALA A 28 10.51 4.26 -36.70
CA ALA A 28 9.87 2.96 -36.53
C ALA A 28 10.39 2.21 -35.30
N ASN A 29 11.71 2.24 -35.07
CA ASN A 29 12.37 1.69 -33.89
C ASN A 29 11.93 2.43 -32.61
N TYR A 30 11.83 3.75 -32.66
CA TYR A 30 11.36 4.54 -31.52
C TYR A 30 9.91 4.22 -31.17
N VAL A 31 9.02 4.09 -32.16
CA VAL A 31 7.63 3.66 -31.95
C VAL A 31 7.56 2.30 -31.27
N ALA A 32 8.47 1.38 -31.59
CA ALA A 32 8.49 0.03 -31.00
C ALA A 32 8.70 0.04 -29.48
N ARG A 33 9.26 1.12 -28.91
CA ARG A 33 9.46 1.31 -27.47
C ARG A 33 8.17 1.59 -26.70
N PHE A 34 7.15 2.16 -27.36
CA PHE A 34 5.82 2.27 -26.75
C PHE A 34 5.21 0.88 -26.53
N THR A 35 4.32 0.76 -25.57
CA THR A 35 3.58 -0.48 -25.33
C THR A 35 2.70 -0.85 -26.52
N TYR A 36 2.51 -2.16 -26.75
CA TYR A 36 1.82 -2.69 -27.93
C TYR A 36 0.46 -2.01 -28.23
N PRO A 37 -0.42 -1.74 -27.24
CA PRO A 37 -1.70 -1.07 -27.49
C PRO A 37 -1.54 0.35 -28.05
N ALA A 38 -0.49 1.07 -27.66
CA ALA A 38 -0.25 2.46 -28.06
C ALA A 38 0.53 2.59 -29.38
N ARG A 39 1.36 1.60 -29.74
CA ARG A 39 2.25 1.64 -30.92
C ARG A 39 1.53 2.07 -32.20
N ARG A 40 0.35 1.50 -32.48
CA ARG A 40 -0.39 1.80 -33.72
C ARG A 40 -0.83 3.26 -33.78
N ASP A 41 -1.37 3.76 -32.68
CA ASP A 41 -1.98 5.08 -32.64
C ASP A 41 -0.89 6.17 -32.58
N VAL A 42 0.23 5.93 -31.87
CA VAL A 42 1.42 6.78 -31.92
C VAL A 42 2.05 6.78 -33.31
N ARG A 43 2.19 5.61 -33.96
CA ARG A 43 2.68 5.52 -35.35
C ARG A 43 1.84 6.36 -36.30
N ARG A 44 0.52 6.30 -36.16
CA ARG A 44 -0.41 7.09 -36.99
C ARG A 44 -0.20 8.58 -36.76
N LEU A 45 0.00 9.00 -35.51
CA LEU A 45 0.29 10.38 -35.13
C LEU A 45 1.61 10.89 -35.73
N MET A 46 2.68 10.11 -35.63
CA MET A 46 3.99 10.49 -36.18
C MET A 46 3.97 10.59 -37.71
N ARG A 47 3.13 9.80 -38.38
CA ARG A 47 2.98 9.84 -39.85
C ARG A 47 2.16 11.03 -40.36
N SER A 48 1.36 11.68 -39.51
CA SER A 48 0.53 12.80 -39.95
C SER A 48 1.29 14.13 -40.01
N SER A 49 2.36 14.30 -39.25
CA SER A 49 3.17 15.52 -39.26
C SER A 49 4.59 15.25 -38.75
N SER A 50 5.60 15.85 -39.37
CA SER A 50 6.99 15.77 -38.88
C SER A 50 7.13 16.37 -37.48
N ARG A 51 6.42 17.46 -37.18
CA ARG A 51 6.42 18.08 -35.84
C ARG A 51 5.84 17.15 -34.77
N LEU A 52 4.87 16.30 -35.13
CA LEU A 52 4.33 15.28 -34.23
C LEU A 52 5.29 14.10 -34.05
N ALA A 53 6.09 13.78 -35.07
CA ALA A 53 7.18 12.82 -34.93
C ALA A 53 8.25 13.35 -33.96
N ASP A 54 8.65 14.62 -34.10
CA ASP A 54 9.59 15.27 -33.19
C ASP A 54 9.04 15.31 -31.75
N LEU A 55 7.76 15.64 -31.59
CA LEU A 55 7.08 15.63 -30.28
C LEU A 55 7.19 14.26 -29.59
N ALA A 56 7.00 13.17 -30.34
CA ALA A 56 7.09 11.83 -29.77
C ALA A 56 8.48 11.53 -29.19
N ILE A 57 9.53 12.12 -29.75
CA ILE A 57 10.91 11.95 -29.29
C ILE A 57 11.20 12.87 -28.08
N VAL A 58 10.82 14.15 -28.16
CA VAL A 58 11.17 15.15 -27.13
C VAL A 58 10.22 15.16 -25.93
N PHE A 59 8.99 14.67 -26.10
CA PHE A 59 7.99 14.58 -25.06
C PHE A 59 7.07 13.37 -25.27
N PRO A 60 7.55 12.15 -24.95
CA PRO A 60 6.81 10.91 -25.21
C PRO A 60 5.45 10.86 -24.53
N GLY A 61 5.33 11.41 -23.30
CA GLY A 61 4.07 11.48 -22.57
C GLY A 61 3.00 12.33 -23.27
N ALA A 62 3.39 13.45 -23.91
CA ALA A 62 2.46 14.27 -24.67
C ALA A 62 2.00 13.56 -25.95
N ALA A 63 2.93 12.91 -26.68
CA ALA A 63 2.58 12.12 -27.85
C ALA A 63 1.66 10.94 -27.49
N TYR A 64 1.93 10.26 -26.38
CA TYR A 64 1.05 9.20 -25.85
C TYR A 64 -0.35 9.75 -25.53
N ALA A 65 -0.45 10.88 -24.81
CA ALA A 65 -1.74 11.49 -24.47
C ALA A 65 -2.53 11.93 -25.71
N ILE A 66 -1.87 12.45 -26.74
CA ILE A 66 -2.52 12.82 -28.01
C ILE A 66 -2.94 11.58 -28.80
N ALA A 67 -2.14 10.51 -28.80
CA ALA A 67 -2.45 9.27 -29.49
C ALA A 67 -3.59 8.50 -28.81
N SER A 68 -3.60 8.50 -27.47
CA SER A 68 -4.53 7.78 -26.64
C SER A 68 -5.97 8.27 -26.77
N ARG A 69 -6.93 7.35 -26.63
CA ARG A 69 -8.37 7.65 -26.62
C ARG A 69 -8.88 8.11 -25.27
N HIS A 70 -8.06 8.07 -24.23
CA HIS A 70 -8.43 8.49 -22.87
C HIS A 70 -8.44 10.01 -22.70
N THR A 71 -7.70 10.74 -23.55
CA THR A 71 -7.74 12.20 -23.57
C THR A 71 -8.95 12.69 -24.37
N PRO A 72 -9.74 13.66 -23.87
CA PRO A 72 -10.86 14.25 -24.60
C PRO A 72 -10.46 14.73 -26.00
N LEU A 73 -11.31 14.44 -26.99
CA LEU A 73 -11.02 14.72 -28.40
C LEU A 73 -10.67 16.19 -28.67
N GLU A 74 -11.36 17.12 -27.99
CA GLU A 74 -11.13 18.55 -28.19
C GLU A 74 -9.75 19.00 -27.69
N LEU A 75 -9.29 18.48 -26.54
CA LEU A 75 -7.94 18.74 -26.04
C LEU A 75 -6.88 18.15 -26.98
N ARG A 76 -7.13 16.96 -27.54
CA ARG A 76 -6.22 16.34 -28.51
C ARG A 76 -6.10 17.18 -29.79
N LYS A 77 -7.21 17.66 -30.35
CA LYS A 77 -7.22 18.53 -31.53
C LYS A 77 -6.49 19.84 -31.27
N ALA A 78 -6.76 20.47 -30.13
CA ALA A 78 -6.10 21.71 -29.73
C ALA A 78 -4.58 21.53 -29.58
N ALA A 79 -4.14 20.44 -28.92
CA ALA A 79 -2.72 20.12 -28.77
C ALA A 79 -2.05 19.82 -30.12
N ILE A 80 -2.72 19.10 -31.04
CA ILE A 80 -2.21 18.87 -32.40
C ILE A 80 -2.01 20.20 -33.12
N ALA A 81 -3.01 21.09 -33.10
CA ALA A 81 -2.92 22.39 -33.75
C ALA A 81 -1.78 23.25 -33.18
N GLN A 82 -1.57 23.23 -31.86
CA GLN A 82 -0.46 23.93 -31.21
C GLN A 82 0.90 23.39 -31.65
N VAL A 83 1.06 22.06 -31.72
CA VAL A 83 2.31 21.42 -32.16
C VAL A 83 2.58 21.74 -33.63
N GLU A 84 1.56 21.69 -34.48
CA GLU A 84 1.66 22.04 -35.90
C GLU A 84 1.98 23.52 -36.10
N ALA A 85 1.46 24.42 -35.25
CA ALA A 85 1.81 25.84 -35.23
C ALA A 85 3.24 26.09 -34.72
N GLY A 86 3.82 25.17 -33.95
CA GLY A 86 5.18 25.28 -33.41
C GLY A 86 5.22 26.01 -32.07
N GLU A 87 4.13 25.93 -31.33
CA GLU A 87 4.02 26.48 -29.98
C GLU A 87 5.03 25.85 -29.01
N ALA A 88 5.31 26.56 -27.93
CA ALA A 88 6.20 26.06 -26.89
C ALA A 88 5.64 24.78 -26.23
N LEU A 89 6.52 23.82 -25.89
CA LEU A 89 6.11 22.57 -25.23
C LEU A 89 5.32 22.79 -23.94
N LYS A 90 5.59 23.89 -23.22
CA LYS A 90 4.83 24.27 -22.02
C LYS A 90 3.36 24.54 -22.33
N THR A 91 3.06 25.15 -23.46
CA THR A 91 1.69 25.43 -23.93
C THR A 91 0.97 24.12 -24.26
N VAL A 92 1.63 23.22 -25.00
CA VAL A 92 1.08 21.90 -25.33
C VAL A 92 0.83 21.07 -24.06
N ALA A 93 1.78 21.07 -23.12
CA ALA A 93 1.65 20.38 -21.84
C ALA A 93 0.45 20.90 -21.03
N ALA A 94 0.29 22.22 -20.95
CA ALA A 94 -0.82 22.85 -20.25
C ALA A 94 -2.17 22.48 -20.86
N THR A 95 -2.30 22.49 -22.20
CA THR A 95 -3.51 22.05 -22.91
C THR A 95 -3.89 20.61 -22.60
N LEU A 96 -2.90 19.73 -22.44
CA LEU A 96 -3.11 18.32 -22.11
C LEU A 96 -3.22 18.05 -20.60
N GLY A 97 -3.03 19.06 -19.75
CA GLY A 97 -2.98 18.89 -18.29
C GLY A 97 -1.79 18.07 -17.80
N LEU A 98 -0.69 18.05 -18.56
CA LEU A 98 0.50 17.24 -18.28
C LEU A 98 1.61 18.06 -17.62
N PRO A 99 2.29 17.55 -16.58
CA PRO A 99 3.45 18.22 -16.04
C PRO A 99 4.67 18.02 -16.96
N LEU A 100 5.49 19.06 -17.10
CA LEU A 100 6.63 19.08 -18.01
C LEU A 100 7.72 18.05 -17.69
N TRP A 101 7.81 17.57 -16.45
CA TRP A 101 8.82 16.58 -16.08
C TRP A 101 8.60 15.22 -16.78
N LEU A 102 7.38 14.91 -17.24
CA LEU A 102 7.10 13.71 -18.03
C LEU A 102 7.89 13.64 -19.34
N ARG A 103 8.39 14.77 -19.84
CA ARG A 103 9.25 14.79 -21.04
C ARG A 103 10.55 13.98 -20.88
N ARG A 104 10.98 13.75 -19.63
CA ARG A 104 12.21 12.99 -19.32
C ARG A 104 11.96 11.48 -19.22
N LEU A 105 10.70 11.06 -19.19
CA LEU A 105 10.38 9.64 -19.15
C LEU A 105 10.48 9.00 -20.54
N PRO A 106 10.92 7.74 -20.60
CA PRO A 106 11.01 7.02 -21.85
C PRO A 106 9.60 6.52 -22.30
N PRO A 107 9.41 6.17 -23.59
CA PRO A 107 8.14 5.63 -24.10
C PRO A 107 7.58 4.44 -23.31
N GLU A 108 8.46 3.60 -22.77
CA GLU A 108 8.15 2.42 -21.96
C GLU A 108 7.35 2.77 -20.71
N ALA A 109 7.44 4.01 -20.21
CA ALA A 109 6.71 4.46 -19.03
C ALA A 109 5.18 4.56 -19.25
N PHE A 110 4.73 4.61 -20.50
CA PHE A 110 3.34 4.91 -20.86
C PHE A 110 2.61 3.66 -21.33
N ASP A 111 2.16 2.87 -20.36
CA ASP A 111 1.37 1.65 -20.57
C ASP A 111 -0.11 1.80 -20.14
N GLN A 112 -0.40 2.78 -19.29
CA GLN A 112 -1.70 3.08 -18.72
C GLN A 112 -2.14 4.53 -19.00
N PRO A 113 -3.44 4.85 -18.86
CA PRO A 113 -3.91 6.23 -18.93
C PRO A 113 -3.18 7.12 -17.93
N ILE A 114 -2.67 8.26 -18.39
CA ILE A 114 -2.04 9.25 -17.51
C ILE A 114 -3.15 9.91 -16.68
N ARG A 115 -3.20 9.60 -15.38
CA ARG A 115 -4.11 10.23 -14.43
C ARG A 115 -3.51 11.53 -13.90
N ALA A 116 -4.22 12.18 -12.96
CA ALA A 116 -3.72 13.39 -12.31
C ALA A 116 -2.33 13.15 -11.68
N LEU A 117 -1.40 14.05 -11.99
CA LEU A 117 -0.03 14.01 -11.54
C LEU A 117 0.33 15.31 -10.81
N PRO A 118 1.30 15.25 -9.89
CA PRO A 118 1.73 16.40 -9.12
C PRO A 118 2.45 17.40 -10.03
N HIS A 119 2.07 18.67 -9.88
CA HIS A 119 2.53 19.79 -10.68
C HIS A 119 3.14 20.92 -9.84
N SER A 120 3.28 20.71 -8.52
CA SER A 120 3.94 21.69 -7.65
C SER A 120 5.38 21.90 -8.11
N GLU A 121 5.87 23.13 -7.95
CA GLU A 121 7.22 23.49 -8.41
C GLU A 121 8.28 22.69 -7.65
N THR A 122 8.11 22.54 -6.34
CA THR A 122 8.99 21.74 -5.48
C THR A 122 9.03 20.28 -5.92
N PHE A 123 7.88 19.67 -6.24
CA PHE A 123 7.84 18.30 -6.75
C PHE A 123 8.55 18.18 -8.09
N THR A 124 8.23 19.08 -9.04
CA THR A 124 8.78 19.07 -10.39
C THR A 124 10.30 19.16 -10.41
N ARG A 125 10.89 19.97 -9.53
CA ARG A 125 12.35 20.11 -9.41
C ARG A 125 13.02 18.84 -8.87
N ARG A 126 12.34 18.06 -8.02
CA ARG A 126 12.93 16.91 -7.31
C ARG A 126 12.64 15.56 -7.95
N ILE A 127 11.53 15.40 -8.66
CA ILE A 127 11.13 14.08 -9.19
C ILE A 127 12.08 13.58 -10.29
N ALA A 128 12.66 14.50 -11.06
CA ALA A 128 13.47 14.13 -12.20
C ALA A 128 14.79 13.42 -11.86
N SER A 129 15.32 13.62 -10.64
CA SER A 129 16.49 12.89 -10.16
C SER A 129 16.15 11.51 -9.57
N ARG A 130 14.86 11.17 -9.47
CA ARG A 130 14.36 9.91 -8.90
C ARG A 130 13.79 8.96 -9.95
N MET A 131 13.92 9.32 -11.23
CA MET A 131 13.48 8.46 -12.32
C MET A 131 14.36 7.20 -12.35
N PRO A 132 13.78 6.02 -12.62
CA PRO A 132 14.57 4.82 -12.77
C PRO A 132 15.59 4.97 -13.91
N ALA A 133 16.80 4.47 -13.68
CA ALA A 133 17.82 4.43 -14.72
C ALA A 133 17.47 3.43 -15.84
N ASP A 134 16.82 2.33 -15.49
CA ASP A 134 16.32 1.34 -16.45
C ASP A 134 14.92 1.73 -16.96
N PRO A 135 14.74 1.94 -18.28
CA PRO A 135 13.44 2.21 -18.88
C PRO A 135 12.37 1.15 -18.58
N ALA A 136 12.76 -0.11 -18.37
CA ALA A 136 11.82 -1.20 -18.08
C ALA A 136 11.03 -0.98 -16.78
N HIS A 137 11.61 -0.25 -15.81
CA HIS A 137 10.97 0.02 -14.52
C HIS A 137 10.10 1.29 -14.54
N SER A 138 10.16 2.09 -15.62
CA SER A 138 9.55 3.43 -15.66
C SER A 138 8.02 3.38 -15.60
N ALA A 139 7.39 2.31 -16.10
CA ALA A 139 5.94 2.15 -16.06
C ALA A 139 5.45 1.96 -14.61
N THR A 140 5.96 0.96 -13.91
CA THR A 140 5.61 0.68 -12.51
C THR A 140 5.95 1.86 -11.61
N TRP A 141 7.09 2.52 -11.84
CA TRP A 141 7.46 3.75 -11.14
C TRP A 141 6.44 4.88 -11.37
N LEU A 142 6.02 5.13 -12.62
CA LEU A 142 5.05 6.19 -12.92
C LEU A 142 3.67 5.89 -12.32
N GLN A 143 3.26 4.62 -12.32
CA GLN A 143 2.03 4.19 -11.67
C GLN A 143 2.11 4.39 -10.15
N ALA A 144 3.25 4.12 -9.52
CA ALA A 144 3.47 4.39 -8.10
C ALA A 144 3.45 5.89 -7.77
N VAL A 145 4.06 6.73 -8.61
CA VAL A 145 3.98 8.20 -8.47
C VAL A 145 2.54 8.70 -8.58
N THR A 146 1.79 8.16 -9.53
CA THR A 146 0.37 8.46 -9.72
C THR A 146 -0.44 8.04 -8.49
N PHE A 147 -0.19 6.84 -7.97
CA PHE A 147 -0.83 6.34 -6.77
C PHE A 147 -0.52 7.21 -5.54
N GLY A 148 0.76 7.48 -5.25
CA GLY A 148 1.15 8.26 -4.07
C GLY A 148 0.51 9.65 -4.03
N THR A 149 0.31 10.26 -5.20
CA THR A 149 -0.32 11.58 -5.34
C THR A 149 -1.79 11.53 -4.98
N ARG A 150 -2.50 10.47 -5.38
CA ARG A 150 -3.91 10.26 -5.06
C ARG A 150 -4.12 9.77 -3.62
N ALA A 151 -3.19 8.97 -3.12
CA ALA A 151 -3.35 8.26 -1.85
C ALA A 151 -2.79 9.02 -0.65
N CYS A 152 -1.88 10.00 -0.83
CA CYS A 152 -1.33 10.71 0.32
C CYS A 152 -0.97 12.17 0.05
N SER A 153 0.22 12.43 -0.49
CA SER A 153 0.79 13.78 -0.60
C SER A 153 2.05 13.81 -1.46
N ASP A 154 2.44 14.99 -1.94
CA ASP A 154 3.67 15.21 -2.71
C ASP A 154 4.93 14.67 -2.01
N ASP A 155 5.07 14.86 -0.69
CA ASP A 155 6.24 14.39 0.06
C ASP A 155 6.29 12.85 0.10
N PHE A 156 5.14 12.21 0.32
CA PHE A 156 5.05 10.75 0.29
C PHE A 156 5.34 10.22 -1.12
N THR A 157 4.81 10.88 -2.15
CA THR A 157 5.08 10.51 -3.55
C THR A 157 6.56 10.63 -3.90
N LEU A 158 7.23 11.70 -3.48
CA LEU A 158 8.66 11.88 -3.69
C LEU A 158 9.49 10.84 -2.94
N TRP A 159 9.10 10.54 -1.70
CA TRP A 159 9.71 9.49 -0.90
C TRP A 159 9.53 8.12 -1.57
N LEU A 160 8.33 7.80 -2.04
CA LEU A 160 8.02 6.56 -2.73
C LEU A 160 8.82 6.45 -4.04
N ALA A 161 8.89 7.52 -4.83
CA ALA A 161 9.65 7.56 -6.08
C ALA A 161 11.15 7.29 -5.91
N ASP A 162 11.70 7.51 -4.71
CA ASP A 162 13.12 7.31 -4.38
C ASP A 162 13.48 5.83 -4.15
N GLN A 163 12.47 4.96 -4.01
CA GLN A 163 12.67 3.58 -3.57
C GLN A 163 13.13 2.65 -4.71
N SER A 164 14.04 1.72 -4.40
CA SER A 164 14.58 0.74 -5.34
C SER A 164 13.73 -0.54 -5.42
N ILE A 165 12.41 -0.40 -5.63
CA ILE A 165 11.43 -1.50 -5.53
C ILE A 165 10.64 -1.75 -6.82
N TYR A 166 11.02 -1.08 -7.91
CA TYR A 166 10.29 -1.07 -9.18
C TYR A 166 10.82 -2.07 -10.21
N ALA A 167 11.77 -2.92 -9.81
CA ALA A 167 12.36 -3.93 -10.69
C ALA A 167 11.33 -4.97 -11.14
N GLU A 168 10.40 -5.31 -10.25
CA GLU A 168 9.33 -6.26 -10.52
C GLU A 168 8.01 -5.51 -10.75
N PRO A 169 7.24 -5.88 -11.78
CA PRO A 169 5.91 -5.31 -11.98
C PRO A 169 5.00 -5.63 -10.80
N GLY A 170 4.05 -4.75 -10.54
CA GLY A 170 3.08 -4.92 -9.47
C GLY A 170 2.01 -3.84 -9.55
N ASP A 171 0.90 -4.07 -8.86
CA ASP A 171 -0.18 -3.11 -8.74
C ASP A 171 0.10 -2.15 -7.56
N PRO A 172 0.39 -0.86 -7.81
CA PRO A 172 0.71 0.08 -6.73
C PRO A 172 -0.41 0.24 -5.71
N GLU A 173 -1.68 0.09 -6.12
CA GLU A 173 -2.82 0.20 -5.21
C GLU A 173 -2.77 -0.90 -4.14
N ARG A 174 -2.44 -2.15 -4.53
CA ARG A 174 -2.27 -3.27 -3.60
C ARG A 174 -0.99 -3.15 -2.77
N MET A 175 0.13 -2.85 -3.44
CA MET A 175 1.44 -2.81 -2.80
C MET A 175 1.52 -1.72 -1.72
N PHE A 176 1.00 -0.53 -2.00
CA PHE A 176 1.22 0.65 -1.17
C PHE A 176 -0.02 1.11 -0.41
N GLY A 177 -1.17 0.45 -0.58
CA GLY A 177 -2.45 0.85 0.00
C GLY A 177 -2.40 1.08 1.52
N VAL A 178 -1.86 0.11 2.27
CA VAL A 178 -1.71 0.21 3.73
C VAL A 178 -0.65 1.25 4.11
N LEU A 179 0.49 1.27 3.42
CA LEU A 179 1.59 2.18 3.67
C LEU A 179 1.19 3.66 3.45
N ALA A 180 0.42 3.95 2.40
CA ALA A 180 -0.09 5.28 2.13
C ALA A 180 -1.13 5.73 3.17
N SER A 181 -2.02 4.81 3.58
CA SER A 181 -2.99 5.10 4.64
C SER A 181 -2.31 5.41 5.98
N TYR A 182 -1.31 4.61 6.35
CA TYR A 182 -0.44 4.87 7.50
C TYR A 182 0.26 6.23 7.40
N ALA A 183 0.86 6.55 6.25
CA ALA A 183 1.56 7.82 6.05
C ALA A 183 0.61 9.03 6.11
N TRP A 184 -0.61 8.89 5.57
CA TRP A 184 -1.64 9.91 5.65
C TRP A 184 -2.10 10.12 7.10
N HIS A 185 -2.44 9.05 7.82
CA HIS A 185 -2.87 9.13 9.22
C HIS A 185 -1.74 9.64 10.14
N SER A 186 -0.47 9.39 9.81
CA SER A 186 0.68 9.95 10.55
C SER A 186 0.67 11.48 10.58
N ARG A 187 0.02 12.13 9.60
CA ARG A 187 -0.10 13.59 9.47
C ARG A 187 -1.46 14.14 9.91
N ALA A 188 -2.36 13.28 10.40
CA ALA A 188 -3.72 13.62 10.77
C ALA A 188 -3.97 13.30 12.26
N PRO A 189 -3.36 14.04 13.20
CA PRO A 189 -3.37 13.72 14.64
C PRO A 189 -4.76 13.68 15.27
N GLN A 190 -5.74 14.30 14.62
CA GLN A 190 -7.13 14.32 15.04
C GLN A 190 -7.88 13.01 14.81
N THR A 191 -7.37 12.10 13.97
CA THR A 191 -8.13 10.90 13.60
C THR A 191 -7.93 9.77 14.62
N ARG A 192 -8.94 8.91 14.75
CA ARG A 192 -8.86 7.74 15.63
C ARG A 192 -7.72 6.80 15.24
N ALA A 193 -7.52 6.56 13.95
CA ALA A 193 -6.45 5.71 13.45
C ALA A 193 -5.04 6.26 13.75
N HIS A 194 -4.87 7.58 13.89
CA HIS A 194 -3.60 8.17 14.30
C HIS A 194 -3.20 7.76 15.72
N SER A 195 -4.16 7.59 16.63
CA SER A 195 -3.87 7.19 18.03
C SER A 195 -3.21 5.80 18.17
N LEU A 196 -3.22 5.00 17.10
CA LEU A 196 -2.59 3.69 17.02
C LEU A 196 -1.16 3.75 16.43
N ILE A 197 -0.71 4.93 16.00
CA ILE A 197 0.61 5.15 15.43
C ILE A 197 1.60 5.41 16.56
N VAL A 198 2.66 4.59 16.63
CA VAL A 198 3.75 4.76 17.61
C VAL A 198 4.91 5.54 17.00
N VAL A 199 5.28 5.19 15.77
CA VAL A 199 6.28 5.91 14.98
C VAL A 199 5.51 6.55 13.83
N PRO A 200 5.40 7.88 13.75
CA PRO A 200 4.75 8.53 12.61
C PRO A 200 5.66 8.54 11.39
N TRP A 201 5.05 8.40 10.21
CA TRP A 201 5.74 8.61 8.95
C TRP A 201 6.21 10.06 8.80
N ARG A 202 7.41 10.22 8.24
CA ARG A 202 8.01 11.51 7.86
C ARG A 202 8.88 11.31 6.62
N PRO A 203 9.16 12.34 5.81
CA PRO A 203 9.90 12.18 4.57
C PRO A 203 11.32 11.60 4.72
N GLU A 204 11.91 11.70 5.91
CA GLU A 204 13.25 11.21 6.23
C GLU A 204 13.27 9.76 6.74
N ILE A 205 12.10 9.12 6.93
CA ILE A 205 12.03 7.75 7.43
C ILE A 205 12.62 6.80 6.38
N ALA A 206 13.43 5.83 6.83
CA ALA A 206 13.90 4.76 5.98
C ALA A 206 12.74 3.84 5.58
N PHE A 207 12.85 3.21 4.40
CA PHE A 207 11.78 2.38 3.84
C PHE A 207 11.42 1.18 4.71
N ASP A 208 12.43 0.45 5.19
CA ASP A 208 12.28 -0.68 6.11
C ASP A 208 11.52 -0.29 7.38
N THR A 209 11.88 0.85 7.95
CA THR A 209 11.31 1.40 9.18
C THR A 209 9.86 1.83 8.94
N ALA A 210 9.56 2.48 7.81
CA ALA A 210 8.21 2.86 7.44
C ALA A 210 7.31 1.64 7.26
N LEU A 211 7.82 0.60 6.60
CA LEU A 211 7.05 -0.62 6.33
C LEU A 211 6.78 -1.40 7.62
N CYS A 212 7.77 -1.56 8.50
CA CYS A 212 7.58 -2.15 9.83
C CYS A 212 6.61 -1.32 10.69
N ALA A 213 6.69 0.01 10.65
CA ALA A 213 5.78 0.89 11.38
C ALA A 213 4.34 0.79 10.84
N ALA A 214 4.17 0.72 9.51
CA ALA A 214 2.86 0.52 8.88
C ALA A 214 2.27 -0.84 9.25
N LYS A 215 3.07 -1.92 9.25
CA LYS A 215 2.63 -3.25 9.70
C LYS A 215 2.16 -3.21 11.16
N SER A 216 2.98 -2.66 12.05
CA SER A 216 2.67 -2.55 13.47
C SER A 216 1.39 -1.72 13.72
N TRP A 217 1.22 -0.61 13.00
CA TRP A 217 -0.01 0.18 13.03
C TRP A 217 -1.22 -0.63 12.56
N PHE A 218 -1.08 -1.38 11.46
CA PHE A 218 -2.15 -2.22 10.92
C PHE A 218 -2.53 -3.36 11.88
N SER A 219 -1.56 -3.98 12.57
CA SER A 219 -1.83 -4.97 13.62
C SER A 219 -2.60 -4.38 14.80
N ARG A 220 -2.32 -3.12 15.20
CA ARG A 220 -3.10 -2.43 16.23
C ARG A 220 -4.51 -2.09 15.78
N ILE A 221 -4.71 -1.81 14.49
CA ILE A 221 -6.06 -1.71 13.92
C ILE A 221 -6.75 -3.06 14.07
N ARG A 222 -6.14 -4.17 13.60
CA ARG A 222 -6.70 -5.53 13.74
C ARG A 222 -7.12 -5.83 15.18
N LEU A 223 -6.24 -5.55 16.14
CA LEU A 223 -6.50 -5.69 17.57
C LEU A 223 -7.75 -4.92 18.00
N THR A 224 -7.89 -3.68 17.55
CA THR A 224 -9.02 -2.82 17.93
C THR A 224 -10.35 -3.29 17.32
N LEU A 225 -10.30 -3.91 16.14
CA LEU A 225 -11.50 -4.41 15.47
C LEU A 225 -11.97 -5.77 16.02
N GLN A 226 -11.05 -6.59 16.55
CA GLN A 226 -11.38 -7.96 17.01
C GLN A 226 -11.51 -8.08 18.52
N LEU A 227 -10.80 -7.26 19.29
CA LEU A 227 -10.69 -7.37 20.76
C LEU A 227 -11.32 -6.16 21.47
N SER A 228 -12.53 -5.78 21.04
CA SER A 228 -13.34 -4.82 21.77
C SER A 228 -13.61 -5.29 23.21
N HIS A 229 -13.99 -4.38 24.09
CA HIS A 229 -14.23 -4.70 25.50
C HIS A 229 -15.25 -5.85 25.64
N GLY A 230 -14.85 -6.91 26.34
CA GLY A 230 -15.67 -8.12 26.53
C GLY A 230 -15.52 -9.18 25.43
N ALA A 231 -14.76 -8.94 24.36
CA ALA A 231 -14.51 -9.93 23.32
C ALA A 231 -13.78 -11.17 23.86
N VAL A 232 -12.86 -10.98 24.82
CA VAL A 232 -12.25 -12.06 25.59
C VAL A 232 -12.64 -11.86 27.05
N SER A 233 -13.42 -12.80 27.61
CA SER A 233 -13.87 -12.73 29.01
C SER A 233 -13.19 -13.77 29.90
N ASP A 234 -12.77 -14.89 29.33
CA ASP A 234 -12.14 -15.99 30.06
C ASP A 234 -10.61 -15.89 29.94
N PRO A 235 -9.87 -15.55 31.03
CA PRO A 235 -8.41 -15.50 31.03
C PRO A 235 -7.73 -16.88 30.99
N TRP A 236 -8.49 -17.98 31.00
CA TRP A 236 -8.08 -19.38 31.19
C TRP A 236 -7.52 -19.71 32.56
N LEU A 237 -6.61 -18.86 33.06
CA LEU A 237 -5.94 -19.00 34.34
C LEU A 237 -6.21 -17.77 35.20
N SER A 238 -6.17 -17.95 36.51
CA SER A 238 -6.40 -16.85 37.45
C SER A 238 -5.16 -15.97 37.55
N GLY A 239 -5.36 -14.65 37.54
CA GLY A 239 -4.33 -13.72 37.99
C GLY A 239 -3.97 -13.94 39.47
N GLY A 240 -2.95 -13.25 39.97
CA GLY A 240 -2.57 -13.37 41.38
C GLY A 240 -1.18 -12.85 41.71
N LEU A 241 -0.84 -12.85 43.01
CA LEU A 241 0.46 -12.43 43.53
C LEU A 241 1.31 -13.65 43.88
N VAL A 242 2.46 -13.81 43.23
CA VAL A 242 3.39 -14.92 43.48
C VAL A 242 4.82 -14.38 43.52
N ARG A 243 5.52 -14.67 44.62
CA ARG A 243 6.93 -14.26 44.84
C ARG A 243 7.17 -12.76 44.61
N GLY A 244 6.21 -11.91 44.99
CA GLY A 244 6.29 -10.45 44.83
C GLY A 244 5.95 -9.93 43.44
N TYR A 245 5.55 -10.80 42.50
CA TYR A 245 5.09 -10.44 41.17
C TYR A 245 3.59 -10.64 41.03
N THR A 246 2.90 -9.66 40.45
CA THR A 246 1.47 -9.71 40.17
C THR A 246 1.24 -10.13 38.72
N PHE A 247 0.46 -11.16 38.50
CA PHE A 247 0.04 -11.67 37.20
C PHE A 247 -1.35 -11.12 36.89
N VAL A 248 -1.44 -10.31 35.85
CA VAL A 248 -2.68 -9.61 35.45
C VAL A 248 -3.07 -10.09 34.04
N PRO A 249 -4.23 -10.73 33.84
CA PRO A 249 -4.66 -11.11 32.50
C PRO A 249 -4.89 -9.87 31.64
N LEU A 250 -4.62 -9.99 30.33
CA LEU A 250 -4.87 -8.94 29.33
C LEU A 250 -5.98 -9.42 28.41
N LEU A 251 -7.17 -8.85 28.59
CA LEU A 251 -8.43 -9.35 28.03
C LEU A 251 -8.99 -8.49 26.90
N ASP A 252 -8.57 -7.23 26.80
CA ASP A 252 -9.04 -6.35 25.74
C ASP A 252 -7.93 -5.56 25.06
N GLN A 253 -8.30 -4.90 23.97
CA GLN A 253 -7.42 -4.03 23.20
C GLN A 253 -6.71 -2.97 24.05
N HIS A 254 -7.36 -2.39 25.06
CA HIS A 254 -6.80 -1.28 25.83
C HIS A 254 -5.68 -1.79 26.75
N GLU A 255 -5.93 -2.90 27.44
CA GLU A 255 -4.94 -3.55 28.30
C GLU A 255 -3.73 -4.02 27.49
N ILE A 256 -3.95 -4.63 26.32
CA ILE A 256 -2.89 -5.13 25.45
C ILE A 256 -2.07 -3.98 24.85
N LEU A 257 -2.70 -2.91 24.36
CA LEU A 257 -1.97 -1.75 23.85
C LEU A 257 -1.19 -1.03 24.94
N THR A 258 -1.73 -0.98 26.16
CA THR A 258 -1.03 -0.40 27.32
C THR A 258 0.20 -1.23 27.67
N GLU A 259 0.06 -2.55 27.73
CA GLU A 259 1.18 -3.47 27.93
C GLU A 259 2.23 -3.32 26.82
N ALA A 260 1.83 -3.34 25.55
CA ALA A 260 2.74 -3.21 24.41
C ALA A 260 3.58 -1.92 24.47
N ARG A 261 2.95 -0.80 24.86
CA ARG A 261 3.65 0.48 25.04
C ARG A 261 4.60 0.48 26.23
N ALA A 262 4.14 -0.01 27.39
CA ALA A 262 4.96 -0.05 28.60
C ALA A 262 6.19 -0.96 28.42
N MET A 263 6.00 -2.09 27.77
CA MET A 263 7.02 -3.09 27.52
C MET A 263 7.83 -2.85 26.24
N GLN A 264 7.38 -1.95 25.37
CA GLN A 264 7.96 -1.68 24.05
C GLN A 264 8.19 -3.00 23.27
N ASN A 265 7.19 -3.87 23.30
CA ASN A 265 7.24 -5.23 22.76
C ASN A 265 6.11 -5.48 21.76
N CYS A 266 6.05 -6.69 21.21
CA CYS A 266 5.12 -7.05 20.14
C CYS A 266 3.77 -7.61 20.64
N ALA A 267 3.33 -7.26 21.86
CA ALA A 267 2.07 -7.79 22.41
C ALA A 267 0.83 -7.42 21.56
N ASP A 268 0.90 -6.32 20.81
CA ASP A 268 -0.14 -5.86 19.88
C ASP A 268 -0.30 -6.72 18.60
N GLN A 269 0.60 -7.68 18.38
CA GLN A 269 0.53 -8.62 17.23
C GLN A 269 -0.30 -9.88 17.52
N TYR A 270 -0.81 -10.02 18.75
CA TYR A 270 -1.49 -11.21 19.21
C TYR A 270 -2.98 -11.27 18.87
N ALA A 271 -3.52 -10.26 18.17
CA ALA A 271 -4.94 -10.12 17.86
C ALA A 271 -5.56 -11.43 17.34
N ASP A 272 -4.98 -12.04 16.30
CA ASP A 272 -5.50 -13.26 15.70
C ASP A 272 -5.48 -14.46 16.66
N ARG A 273 -4.37 -14.66 17.39
CA ARG A 273 -4.20 -15.78 18.30
C ARG A 273 -5.09 -15.67 19.53
N LEU A 274 -5.36 -14.45 20.00
CA LEU A 274 -6.33 -14.19 21.05
C LEU A 274 -7.75 -14.39 20.53
N ALA A 275 -8.05 -13.83 19.36
CA ALA A 275 -9.37 -13.89 18.75
C ALA A 275 -9.80 -15.31 18.35
N SER A 276 -8.84 -16.18 18.03
CA SER A 276 -9.06 -17.60 17.73
C SER A 276 -8.92 -18.53 18.93
N ASP A 277 -8.83 -18.00 20.16
CA ASP A 277 -8.67 -18.81 21.39
C ASP A 277 -7.44 -19.75 21.37
N ARG A 278 -6.35 -19.31 20.72
CA ARG A 278 -5.08 -20.05 20.66
C ARG A 278 -4.12 -19.69 21.78
N CYS A 279 -4.31 -18.54 22.43
CA CYS A 279 -3.51 -18.14 23.58
C CYS A 279 -4.26 -17.18 24.52
N ARG A 280 -3.62 -16.89 25.65
CA ARG A 280 -3.92 -15.78 26.56
C ARG A 280 -2.66 -15.05 26.95
N LEU A 281 -2.77 -13.75 27.14
CA LEU A 281 -1.67 -12.90 27.56
C LEU A 281 -1.86 -12.46 29.01
N PHE A 282 -0.74 -12.35 29.72
CA PHE A 282 -0.67 -11.81 31.07
C PHE A 282 0.46 -10.78 31.15
N SER A 283 0.21 -9.69 31.85
CA SER A 283 1.23 -8.76 32.32
C SER A 283 1.78 -9.27 33.65
N ILE A 284 3.10 -9.37 33.77
CA ILE A 284 3.79 -9.63 35.03
C ILE A 284 4.32 -8.30 35.54
N ARG A 285 3.82 -7.89 36.70
CA ARG A 285 4.13 -6.60 37.32
C ARG A 285 4.82 -6.75 38.66
N ARG A 286 5.65 -5.77 39.03
CA ARG A 286 6.26 -5.69 40.37
C ARG A 286 6.13 -4.27 40.88
N HIS A 287 5.51 -4.09 42.04
CA HIS A 287 5.22 -2.77 42.60
C HIS A 287 4.48 -1.81 41.64
N GLY A 288 3.66 -2.37 40.74
CA GLY A 288 2.93 -1.61 39.71
C GLY A 288 3.65 -1.50 38.37
N ASP A 289 4.97 -1.69 38.34
CA ASP A 289 5.77 -1.61 37.10
C ASP A 289 5.64 -2.87 36.24
N HIS A 290 5.60 -2.69 34.92
CA HIS A 290 5.54 -3.78 33.94
C HIS A 290 6.94 -4.40 33.79
N ILE A 291 7.07 -5.70 34.06
CA ILE A 291 8.36 -6.40 34.09
C ILE A 291 8.50 -7.39 32.92
N ALA A 292 7.43 -8.13 32.62
CA ALA A 292 7.41 -9.09 31.54
C ALA A 292 5.99 -9.33 31.03
N THR A 293 5.87 -9.74 29.77
CA THR A 293 4.63 -10.24 29.17
C THR A 293 4.73 -11.75 29.02
N LEU A 294 3.69 -12.45 29.45
CA LEU A 294 3.58 -13.89 29.49
C LEU A 294 2.49 -14.36 28.53
N GLU A 295 2.81 -15.33 27.69
CA GLU A 295 1.86 -16.02 26.83
C GLU A 295 1.58 -17.43 27.37
N ILE A 296 0.30 -17.74 27.53
CA ILE A 296 -0.21 -19.07 27.85
C ILE A 296 -0.88 -19.65 26.63
N GLY A 297 -0.52 -20.88 26.29
CA GLY A 297 -1.05 -21.61 25.14
C GLY A 297 -1.10 -23.12 25.38
N PRO A 298 -1.61 -23.89 24.42
CA PRO A 298 -1.60 -25.34 24.47
C PRO A 298 -0.17 -25.89 24.57
N HIS A 299 0.00 -26.93 25.39
CA HIS A 299 1.27 -27.66 25.49
C HIS A 299 1.53 -28.45 24.21
N ALA A 300 2.72 -28.28 23.63
CA ALA A 300 3.06 -28.84 22.31
C ALA A 300 3.01 -30.38 22.25
N ARG A 301 3.17 -31.07 23.38
CA ARG A 301 3.23 -32.54 23.46
C ARG A 301 2.11 -33.17 24.27
N GLU A 302 1.44 -32.40 25.13
CA GLU A 302 0.44 -32.93 26.06
C GLU A 302 -0.91 -32.30 25.72
N ALA A 303 -1.70 -33.04 24.94
CA ALA A 303 -2.97 -32.55 24.44
C ALA A 303 -3.90 -32.15 25.60
N GLY A 304 -4.38 -30.91 25.54
CA GLY A 304 -5.30 -30.37 26.52
C GLY A 304 -4.66 -29.89 27.82
N MET A 305 -3.33 -29.77 27.88
CA MET A 305 -2.63 -29.07 28.97
C MET A 305 -2.22 -27.67 28.51
N LEU A 306 -2.31 -26.69 29.41
CA LEU A 306 -1.79 -25.33 29.18
C LEU A 306 -0.34 -25.23 29.66
N THR A 307 0.44 -24.40 28.97
CA THR A 307 1.84 -24.12 29.33
C THR A 307 2.21 -22.68 29.04
N ILE A 308 3.36 -22.27 29.57
CA ILE A 308 4.05 -21.04 29.18
C ILE A 308 4.63 -21.27 27.79
N THR A 309 4.03 -20.67 26.77
CA THR A 309 4.54 -20.72 25.39
C THR A 309 5.60 -19.67 25.15
N GLN A 310 5.49 -18.51 25.83
CA GLN A 310 6.47 -17.45 25.74
C GLN A 310 6.48 -16.60 27.01
N LEU A 311 7.68 -16.14 27.41
CA LEU A 311 7.86 -15.14 28.45
C LEU A 311 8.94 -14.14 27.99
N LYS A 312 8.57 -12.86 27.86
CA LYS A 312 9.45 -11.82 27.33
C LYS A 312 9.47 -10.60 28.24
N GLY A 313 10.68 -10.07 28.45
CA GLY A 313 10.88 -8.77 29.07
C GLY A 313 10.66 -7.61 28.09
N ARG A 314 11.07 -6.42 28.52
CA ARG A 314 11.01 -5.20 27.72
C ARG A 314 11.78 -5.37 26.41
N HIS A 315 11.31 -4.77 25.31
CA HIS A 315 11.92 -4.88 23.98
C HIS A 315 12.03 -6.32 23.44
N ASN A 316 11.11 -7.21 23.84
CA ASN A 316 11.16 -8.64 23.50
C ASN A 316 12.44 -9.36 23.99
N LEU A 317 13.16 -8.78 24.96
CA LEU A 317 14.33 -9.41 25.58
C LEU A 317 13.93 -10.63 26.41
N ALA A 318 14.91 -11.47 26.75
CA ALA A 318 14.69 -12.56 27.68
C ALA A 318 14.26 -12.00 29.06
N ALA A 319 13.22 -12.61 29.66
CA ALA A 319 12.86 -12.26 31.03
C ALA A 319 13.94 -12.75 32.02
N PRO A 320 14.20 -12.00 33.11
CA PRO A 320 15.12 -12.44 34.15
C PRO A 320 14.74 -13.78 34.79
N LEU A 321 15.71 -14.48 35.37
CA LEU A 321 15.51 -15.82 35.95
C LEU A 321 14.48 -15.81 37.08
N GLU A 322 14.48 -14.78 37.92
CA GLU A 322 13.53 -14.63 39.02
C GLU A 322 12.09 -14.51 38.52
N VAL A 323 11.88 -13.92 37.33
CA VAL A 323 10.57 -13.80 36.68
C VAL A 323 10.15 -15.17 36.13
N TRP A 324 11.05 -15.93 35.53
CA TRP A 324 10.79 -17.32 35.14
C TRP A 324 10.38 -18.19 36.31
N GLN A 325 11.12 -18.13 37.42
CA GLN A 325 10.78 -18.87 38.62
C GLN A 325 9.43 -18.46 39.20
N ALA A 326 9.10 -17.16 39.19
CA ALA A 326 7.78 -16.68 39.60
C ALA A 326 6.68 -17.19 38.66
N ALA A 327 6.89 -17.19 37.35
CA ALA A 327 5.92 -17.67 36.37
C ALA A 327 5.64 -19.17 36.50
N TYR A 328 6.66 -20.00 36.70
CA TYR A 328 6.45 -21.43 36.96
C TYR A 328 5.76 -21.70 38.30
N ALA A 329 6.11 -20.96 39.35
CA ALA A 329 5.43 -21.06 40.64
C ALA A 329 3.94 -20.64 40.53
N TRP A 330 3.66 -19.59 39.76
CA TRP A 330 2.30 -19.15 39.48
C TRP A 330 1.51 -20.19 38.67
N LEU A 331 2.12 -20.78 37.64
CA LEU A 331 1.49 -21.83 36.83
C LEU A 331 1.19 -23.08 37.68
N ALA A 332 2.13 -23.51 38.53
CA ALA A 332 1.95 -24.66 39.42
C ALA A 332 0.83 -24.48 40.44
N GLY A 333 0.49 -23.23 40.79
CA GLY A 333 -0.62 -22.90 41.67
C GLY A 333 -2.00 -22.90 40.99
N GLN A 334 -2.08 -23.10 39.68
CA GLN A 334 -3.35 -23.05 38.94
C GLN A 334 -4.12 -24.38 39.02
N THR A 335 -5.42 -24.30 39.23
CA THR A 335 -6.30 -25.48 39.31
C THR A 335 -6.84 -25.93 37.94
N ASN A 336 -6.82 -25.05 36.94
CA ASN A 336 -7.46 -25.26 35.63
C ASN A 336 -6.44 -25.41 34.49
N LEU A 337 -5.31 -26.07 34.75
CA LEU A 337 -4.28 -26.31 33.73
C LEU A 337 -4.74 -27.25 32.61
N ARG A 338 -5.70 -28.12 32.89
CA ARG A 338 -6.31 -29.00 31.90
C ARG A 338 -7.45 -28.27 31.19
N ARG A 339 -7.25 -27.94 29.92
CA ARG A 339 -8.23 -27.32 29.05
C ARG A 339 -8.31 -28.09 27.74
N MET A 340 -9.43 -28.73 27.47
CA MET A 340 -9.63 -29.38 26.18
C MET A 340 -9.64 -28.31 25.06
N PRO A 341 -8.98 -28.57 23.92
CA PRO A 341 -9.11 -27.70 22.76
C PRO A 341 -10.59 -27.52 22.42
N PRO A 342 -11.03 -26.28 22.11
CA PRO A 342 -12.40 -26.06 21.69
C PRO A 342 -12.69 -26.88 20.43
N ARG A 343 -13.85 -27.55 20.38
CA ARG A 343 -14.26 -28.32 19.18
C ARG A 343 -14.45 -27.42 17.96
N THR A 344 -14.84 -26.17 18.20
CA THR A 344 -14.97 -25.10 17.22
C THR A 344 -14.32 -23.86 17.81
N PHE A 345 -13.37 -23.29 17.09
CA PHE A 345 -12.78 -22.02 17.51
C PHE A 345 -13.83 -20.91 17.42
N PRO A 346 -13.87 -19.99 18.40
CA PRO A 346 -14.77 -18.85 18.34
C PRO A 346 -14.41 -18.01 17.11
N ASP A 347 -15.41 -17.75 16.28
CA ASP A 347 -15.30 -16.79 15.18
C ASP A 347 -15.65 -15.40 15.72
N ARG A 348 -14.63 -14.67 16.16
CA ARG A 348 -14.80 -13.29 16.60
C ARG A 348 -14.79 -12.37 15.38
N GLN A 349 -15.99 -11.93 15.01
CA GLN A 349 -16.19 -11.04 13.88
C GLN A 349 -15.47 -9.71 14.10
N PHE A 350 -14.96 -9.15 13.01
CA PHE A 350 -14.41 -7.81 12.98
C PHE A 350 -15.51 -6.77 13.14
N ASP A 351 -15.27 -5.76 13.99
CA ASP A 351 -16.11 -4.57 14.09
C ASP A 351 -15.98 -3.72 12.82
N ASN A 352 -16.87 -3.98 11.86
CA ASN A 352 -16.90 -3.28 10.58
C ASN A 352 -17.33 -1.80 10.72
N ALA A 353 -18.05 -1.45 11.79
CA ALA A 353 -18.39 -0.07 12.08
C ALA A 353 -17.14 0.70 12.52
N ALA A 354 -16.33 0.11 13.42
CA ALA A 354 -15.04 0.67 13.80
C ALA A 354 -14.06 0.77 12.62
N TRP A 355 -14.03 -0.21 11.71
CA TRP A 355 -13.20 -0.14 10.48
C TRP A 355 -13.61 1.04 9.59
N THR A 356 -14.91 1.21 9.38
CA THR A 356 -15.47 2.29 8.57
C THR A 356 -15.15 3.65 9.20
N ASP A 357 -15.37 3.78 10.51
CA ASP A 357 -15.08 4.98 11.30
C ASP A 357 -13.59 5.36 11.25
N MET A 358 -12.68 4.40 11.47
CA MET A 358 -11.23 4.64 11.45
C MET A 358 -10.72 5.17 10.12
N LEU A 359 -11.27 4.69 9.01
CA LEU A 359 -10.85 5.05 7.66
C LEU A 359 -11.68 6.19 7.05
N ALA A 360 -12.71 6.69 7.73
CA ALA A 360 -13.65 7.66 7.17
C ALA A 360 -12.94 8.91 6.63
N ASP A 361 -12.07 9.52 7.44
CA ASP A 361 -11.35 10.74 7.05
C ASP A 361 -10.38 10.49 5.88
N TYR A 362 -9.70 9.33 5.89
CA TYR A 362 -8.80 8.95 4.80
C TYR A 362 -9.58 8.76 3.49
N ARG A 363 -10.66 7.98 3.52
CA ARG A 363 -11.53 7.75 2.35
C ARG A 363 -12.11 9.06 1.82
N ALA A 364 -12.53 9.97 2.71
CA ALA A 364 -13.03 11.27 2.31
C ALA A 364 -11.97 12.12 1.59
N ALA A 365 -10.70 12.04 2.03
CA ALA A 365 -9.60 12.76 1.43
C ALA A 365 -9.07 12.13 0.12
N THR A 366 -9.25 10.82 -0.10
CA THR A 366 -8.58 10.08 -1.18
C THR A 366 -9.54 9.33 -2.12
N GLU A 367 -10.60 10.00 -2.60
CA GLU A 367 -11.55 9.46 -3.59
C GLU A 367 -12.19 8.11 -3.15
N GLY A 368 -12.44 7.93 -1.85
CA GLY A 368 -13.02 6.71 -1.28
C GLY A 368 -12.00 5.60 -0.96
N ALA A 369 -10.72 5.80 -1.30
CA ALA A 369 -9.62 4.84 -1.12
C ALA A 369 -9.99 3.42 -1.62
N PRO A 370 -10.27 3.23 -2.93
CA PRO A 370 -10.74 1.95 -3.47
C PRO A 370 -9.76 0.78 -3.27
N TRP A 371 -8.49 1.08 -2.98
CA TRP A 371 -7.44 0.11 -2.65
C TRP A 371 -7.55 -0.44 -1.22
N LEU A 372 -8.43 0.10 -0.36
CA LEU A 372 -8.75 -0.46 0.95
C LEU A 372 -10.18 -1.01 0.96
N PRO A 373 -10.37 -2.32 1.24
CA PRO A 373 -11.69 -2.95 1.25
C PRO A 373 -12.68 -2.24 2.18
N HIS A 374 -13.95 -2.12 1.76
CA HIS A 374 -14.99 -1.47 2.57
C HIS A 374 -15.34 -2.21 3.85
N ALA A 375 -15.10 -3.52 3.88
CA ALA A 375 -15.36 -4.38 5.03
C ALA A 375 -14.06 -5.05 5.51
N ALA A 376 -13.91 -5.13 6.82
CA ALA A 376 -12.85 -5.87 7.48
C ALA A 376 -13.30 -7.31 7.76
N ASN A 377 -12.43 -8.27 7.44
CA ASN A 377 -12.57 -9.68 7.77
C ASN A 377 -11.17 -10.34 7.78
N PRO A 378 -11.02 -11.58 8.29
CA PRO A 378 -9.72 -12.24 8.35
C PRO A 378 -9.01 -12.34 7.00
N VAL A 379 -9.73 -12.71 5.93
CA VAL A 379 -9.16 -12.87 4.59
C VAL A 379 -8.57 -11.56 4.07
N VAL A 380 -9.29 -10.46 4.24
CA VAL A 380 -8.83 -9.11 3.85
C VAL A 380 -7.56 -8.71 4.61
N PHE A 381 -7.49 -8.98 5.92
CA PHE A 381 -6.30 -8.65 6.70
C PHE A 381 -5.11 -9.50 6.28
N ASP A 382 -5.31 -10.80 6.05
CA ASP A 382 -4.26 -11.71 5.61
C ASP A 382 -3.77 -11.33 4.20
N GLU A 383 -4.67 -10.96 3.28
CA GLU A 383 -4.31 -10.43 1.96
C GLU A 383 -3.43 -9.17 2.07
N LEU A 384 -3.86 -8.17 2.85
CA LEU A 384 -3.12 -6.92 3.02
C LEU A 384 -1.76 -7.14 3.73
N GLU A 385 -1.70 -8.04 4.71
CA GLU A 385 -0.45 -8.44 5.37
C GLU A 385 0.50 -9.14 4.37
N ASN A 386 -0.04 -10.00 3.50
CA ASN A 386 0.73 -10.67 2.45
C ASN A 386 1.28 -9.67 1.42
N GLU A 387 0.49 -8.68 1.01
CA GLU A 387 0.95 -7.62 0.09
C GLU A 387 2.07 -6.77 0.71
N MET A 388 1.97 -6.42 2.00
CA MET A 388 3.09 -5.76 2.69
C MET A 388 4.31 -6.69 2.82
N GLY A 389 4.11 -7.99 2.98
CA GLY A 389 5.20 -8.98 3.04
C GLY A 389 5.90 -9.19 1.69
N GLU A 390 5.15 -9.15 0.59
CA GLU A 390 5.69 -9.09 -0.76
C GLU A 390 6.50 -7.79 -0.97
N LEU A 391 5.98 -6.66 -0.51
CA LEU A 391 6.69 -5.39 -0.58
C LEU A 391 8.00 -5.41 0.23
N ALA A 392 7.99 -6.03 1.42
CA ALA A 392 9.17 -6.22 2.24
C ALA A 392 10.23 -7.06 1.52
N ARG A 393 9.83 -8.14 0.84
CA ARG A 393 10.73 -8.97 0.04
C ARG A 393 11.36 -8.20 -1.12
N ARG A 394 10.57 -7.43 -1.86
CA ARG A 394 11.07 -6.59 -2.97
C ARG A 394 12.10 -5.56 -2.50
N ALA A 395 11.92 -5.03 -1.30
CA ALA A 395 12.84 -4.06 -0.71
C ALA A 395 14.02 -4.70 0.05
N GLY A 396 14.11 -6.04 0.14
CA GLY A 396 15.17 -6.72 0.87
C GLY A 396 15.10 -6.53 2.40
N VAL A 397 13.90 -6.27 2.95
CA VAL A 397 13.71 -6.04 4.40
C VAL A 397 13.76 -7.36 5.15
N SER A 398 14.87 -7.61 5.85
CA SER A 398 15.12 -8.86 6.59
C SER A 398 14.43 -8.91 7.96
N SER A 399 14.07 -7.77 8.54
CA SER A 399 13.43 -7.65 9.86
C SER A 399 11.92 -7.96 9.86
N TRP A 400 11.32 -8.19 8.68
CA TRP A 400 9.87 -8.35 8.50
C TRP A 400 9.23 -9.47 9.32
N LEU A 401 9.99 -10.53 9.62
CA LEU A 401 9.53 -11.72 10.37
C LEU A 401 9.47 -11.50 11.89
N PHE A 402 10.09 -10.42 12.40
CA PHE A 402 10.18 -10.13 13.83
C PHE A 402 9.25 -9.00 14.29
N THR A 403 8.61 -8.35 13.33
CA THR A 403 7.44 -7.45 13.48
C THR A 403 6.22 -8.14 12.94
#